data_AF-A0A6I3KP57-F1
#
_entry.id   AF-A0A6I3KP57-F1
#
_cell.length_a   1.000
_cell.length_b   1.000
_cell.length_c   1.000
_cell.angle_alpha   90.00
_cell.angle_beta   90.00
_cell.angle_gamma   90.00
#
_symmetry.space_group_name_H-M   'P 1'
#
loop_
_entity.id
_entity.type
_entity.pdbx_description
1 polymer ?
#
loop_
_entity_poly.entity_id
_entity_poly.type
_entity_poly.pdbx_seq_one_letter_code
_entity_poly.pdbx_strand_id
1 'polypeptide(L)'
;MLPDDVFRARLQTTITALRYWAPSIADAARLKESETGDYWKLAVTPEVPSGCPFELVLHADQRYDLHIGGESYDSRPIESFEWFLPMAEAVADGKVVRRHWISRLTGLERSVETLVTLPNGGVWREARGEVHWTPTLDDDGTELRERRFLPYRR
;
A
#
# COMPACT_ATOMS: atom_id res chain seq x y z
N MET A 1 -11.55 3.27 -18.45
CA MET A 1 -12.05 2.00 -17.91
C MET A 1 -11.79 0.90 -18.91
N LEU A 2 -11.33 -0.26 -18.45
CA LEU A 2 -11.10 -1.41 -19.33
C LEU A 2 -12.44 -2.09 -19.68
N PRO A 3 -12.55 -2.75 -20.84
CA PRO A 3 -13.62 -3.70 -21.11
C PRO A 3 -13.70 -4.78 -20.02
N ASP A 4 -14.91 -5.25 -19.68
CA ASP A 4 -15.16 -6.14 -18.54
C ASP A 4 -14.41 -7.48 -18.66
N ASP A 5 -14.37 -8.06 -19.88
CA ASP A 5 -13.64 -9.29 -20.17
C ASP A 5 -12.12 -9.13 -20.00
N VAL A 6 -11.55 -8.05 -20.53
CA VAL A 6 -10.13 -7.71 -20.39
C VAL A 6 -9.79 -7.45 -18.92
N PHE A 7 -10.64 -6.72 -18.21
CA PHE A 7 -10.48 -6.44 -16.80
C PHE A 7 -10.47 -7.73 -15.98
N ARG A 8 -11.47 -8.60 -16.13
CA ARG A 8 -11.57 -9.87 -15.40
C ARG A 8 -10.36 -10.76 -15.64
N ALA A 9 -9.88 -10.85 -16.89
CA ALA A 9 -8.69 -11.62 -17.22
C ALA A 9 -7.43 -11.07 -16.52
N ARG A 10 -7.22 -9.75 -16.52
CA ARG A 10 -6.08 -9.10 -15.84
C ARG A 10 -6.17 -9.20 -14.32
N LEU A 11 -7.37 -9.05 -13.76
CA LEU A 11 -7.65 -9.22 -12.35
C LEU A 11 -7.27 -10.65 -11.90
N GLN A 12 -7.76 -11.67 -12.60
CA GLN A 12 -7.46 -13.07 -12.29
C GLN A 12 -5.97 -13.40 -12.43
N THR A 13 -5.30 -12.84 -13.45
CA THR A 13 -3.85 -12.97 -13.61
C THR A 13 -3.11 -12.39 -12.41
N THR A 14 -3.52 -11.20 -11.95
CA THR A 14 -2.91 -10.52 -10.80
C THR A 14 -3.14 -11.28 -9.49
N ILE A 15 -4.37 -11.73 -9.24
CA ILE A 15 -4.73 -12.56 -8.08
C ILE A 15 -3.88 -13.84 -8.08
N THR A 16 -3.76 -14.49 -9.24
CA THR A 16 -2.95 -15.71 -9.38
C THR A 16 -1.48 -15.44 -9.04
N ALA A 17 -0.91 -14.35 -9.56
CA ALA A 17 0.47 -13.98 -9.26
C ALA A 17 0.70 -13.72 -7.76
N LEU A 18 -0.22 -12.99 -7.10
CA LEU A 18 -0.17 -12.75 -5.66
C LEU A 18 -0.31 -14.04 -4.84
N ARG A 19 -1.19 -14.96 -5.25
CA ARG A 19 -1.35 -16.28 -4.63
C ARG A 19 -0.08 -17.13 -4.75
N TYR A 20 0.60 -17.09 -5.89
CA TYR A 20 1.87 -17.79 -6.08
C TYR A 20 2.99 -17.18 -5.23
N TRP A 21 3.00 -15.86 -5.07
CA TRP A 21 3.98 -15.15 -4.26
C TRP A 21 3.76 -15.33 -2.76
N ALA A 22 2.51 -15.31 -2.25
CA ALA A 22 2.24 -15.27 -0.82
C ALA A 22 2.93 -16.39 0.01
N PRO A 23 2.97 -17.67 -0.43
CA PRO A 23 3.72 -18.73 0.25
C PRO A 23 5.21 -18.42 0.44
N SER A 24 5.79 -17.59 -0.44
CA SER A 24 7.20 -17.18 -0.36
C SER A 24 7.51 -16.25 0.81
N ILE A 25 6.55 -15.87 1.66
CA ILE A 25 6.75 -15.10 2.90
C ILE A 25 6.10 -15.76 4.14
N ALA A 26 5.56 -16.98 4.00
CA ALA A 26 4.75 -17.62 5.02
C ALA A 26 5.50 -18.00 6.31
N ASP A 27 6.83 -18.12 6.26
CA ASP A 27 7.72 -18.33 7.41
C ASP A 27 7.98 -17.05 8.24
N ALA A 28 7.64 -15.88 7.71
CA ALA A 28 7.94 -14.58 8.35
C ALA A 28 6.70 -13.68 8.52
N ALA A 29 5.55 -14.11 8.01
CA ALA A 29 4.29 -13.38 8.10
C ALA A 29 3.08 -14.32 8.14
N ARG A 30 2.06 -13.94 8.90
CA ARG A 30 0.76 -14.60 8.90
C ARG A 30 -0.04 -14.11 7.71
N LEU A 31 -0.56 -15.06 6.93
CA LEU A 31 -1.32 -14.81 5.72
C LEU A 31 -2.78 -15.16 5.95
N LYS A 32 -3.70 -14.30 5.50
CA LYS A 32 -5.13 -14.58 5.46
C LYS A 32 -5.66 -14.19 4.10
N GLU A 33 -6.29 -15.15 3.44
CA GLU A 33 -6.92 -14.93 2.15
C GLU A 33 -8.43 -15.15 2.29
N SER A 34 -9.22 -14.32 1.60
CA SER A 34 -10.66 -14.49 1.49
C SER A 34 -11.12 -14.07 0.10
N GLU A 35 -12.00 -14.85 -0.50
CA GLU A 35 -12.60 -14.56 -1.81
C GLU A 35 -14.12 -14.66 -1.71
N THR A 36 -14.80 -13.72 -2.36
CA THR A 36 -16.25 -13.70 -2.53
C THR A 36 -16.57 -13.43 -4.01
N GLY A 37 -17.85 -13.40 -4.38
CA GLY A 37 -18.24 -13.03 -5.75
C GLY A 37 -17.86 -11.60 -6.14
N ASP A 38 -17.70 -10.72 -5.14
CA ASP A 38 -17.53 -9.28 -5.38
C ASP A 38 -16.08 -8.80 -5.19
N TYR A 39 -15.27 -9.54 -4.42
CA TYR A 39 -13.87 -9.18 -4.17
C TYR A 39 -12.98 -10.38 -3.85
N TRP A 40 -11.69 -10.19 -4.09
CA TRP A 40 -10.62 -11.04 -3.57
C TRP A 40 -9.76 -10.22 -2.60
N LYS A 41 -9.32 -10.83 -1.50
CA LYS A 41 -8.55 -10.15 -0.46
C LYS A 41 -7.38 -10.98 0.04
N LEU A 42 -6.26 -10.31 0.24
CA LEU A 42 -5.06 -10.83 0.90
C LEU A 42 -4.63 -9.90 2.04
N ALA A 43 -4.60 -10.43 3.26
CA ALA A 43 -4.07 -9.75 4.43
C ALA A 43 -2.78 -10.43 4.89
N VAL A 44 -1.77 -9.62 5.17
CA VAL A 44 -0.41 -10.03 5.52
C VAL A 44 0.01 -9.30 6.79
N THR A 45 0.29 -10.08 7.84
CA THR A 45 0.73 -9.55 9.13
C THR A 45 2.14 -10.07 9.44
N PRO A 46 3.18 -9.24 9.41
CA PRO A 46 4.55 -9.67 9.70
C PRO A 46 4.69 -10.14 11.15
N GLU A 47 5.56 -11.11 11.38
CA GLU A 47 5.91 -11.55 12.73
C GLU A 47 6.87 -10.59 13.43
N VAL A 48 7.71 -9.89 12.65
CA VAL A 48 8.58 -8.84 13.17
C VAL A 48 7.74 -7.60 13.57
N PRO A 49 7.82 -7.10 14.82
CA PRO A 49 6.97 -6.01 15.30
C PRO A 49 7.08 -4.70 14.52
N SER A 50 8.22 -4.45 13.90
CA SER A 50 8.50 -3.24 13.10
C SER A 50 8.31 -3.47 11.59
N GLY A 51 7.80 -4.63 11.18
CA GLY A 51 7.41 -4.88 9.79
C GLY A 51 6.13 -4.13 9.42
N CYS A 52 5.92 -3.86 8.14
CA CYS A 52 4.73 -3.16 7.66
C CYS A 52 3.59 -4.18 7.39
N PRO A 53 2.53 -4.28 8.20
CA PRO A 53 1.36 -5.07 7.82
C PRO A 53 0.66 -4.44 6.61
N PHE A 54 0.02 -5.27 5.78
CA PHE A 54 -0.88 -4.75 4.75
C PHE A 54 -2.07 -5.67 4.49
N GLU A 55 -3.15 -5.09 3.98
CA GLU A 55 -4.31 -5.79 3.45
C GLU A 55 -4.66 -5.17 2.09
N LEU A 56 -4.73 -6.00 1.06
CA LEU A 56 -5.11 -5.62 -0.29
C LEU A 56 -6.45 -6.29 -0.63
N VAL A 57 -7.42 -5.49 -1.04
CA VAL A 57 -8.71 -5.94 -1.56
C VAL A 57 -8.79 -5.54 -3.03
N LEU A 58 -9.02 -6.50 -3.92
CA LEU A 58 -9.26 -6.26 -5.33
C LEU A 58 -10.74 -6.54 -5.63
N HIS A 59 -11.47 -5.49 -6.00
CA HIS A 59 -12.90 -5.58 -6.27
C HIS A 59 -13.18 -5.93 -7.73
N ALA A 60 -14.34 -6.55 -7.97
CA ALA A 60 -14.82 -6.88 -9.31
C ALA A 60 -15.26 -5.64 -10.13
N ASP A 61 -15.32 -4.45 -9.53
CA ASP A 61 -15.80 -3.19 -10.12
C ASP A 61 -14.67 -2.23 -10.57
N GLN A 62 -13.47 -2.76 -10.82
CA GLN A 62 -12.25 -2.01 -11.17
C GLN A 62 -11.73 -1.07 -10.06
N ARG A 63 -11.99 -1.40 -8.80
CA ARG A 63 -11.45 -0.70 -7.64
C ARG A 63 -10.59 -1.60 -6.77
N TYR A 64 -9.82 -0.98 -5.90
CA TYR A 64 -9.08 -1.66 -4.85
C TYR A 64 -9.17 -0.88 -3.54
N ASP A 65 -9.06 -1.61 -2.43
CA ASP A 65 -8.77 -1.04 -1.12
C ASP A 65 -7.38 -1.50 -0.69
N LEU A 66 -6.63 -0.61 -0.07
CA LEU A 66 -5.32 -0.91 0.48
C LEU A 66 -5.21 -0.36 1.88
N HIS A 67 -5.10 -1.25 2.86
CA HIS A 67 -4.63 -0.92 4.19
C HIS A 67 -3.13 -1.22 4.27
N ILE A 68 -2.30 -0.24 4.61
CA ILE A 68 -0.84 -0.42 4.65
C ILE A 68 -0.24 0.32 5.85
N GLY A 69 0.37 -0.46 6.72
CA GLY A 69 1.03 -0.04 7.95
C GLY A 69 0.17 0.80 8.91
N GLY A 70 -1.16 0.81 8.80
CA GLY A 70 -2.05 1.67 9.58
C GLY A 70 -2.72 2.82 8.83
N GLU A 71 -2.41 3.06 7.55
CA GLU A 71 -3.23 3.94 6.69
C GLU A 71 -4.17 3.10 5.83
N SER A 72 -5.36 3.63 5.55
CA SER A 72 -6.34 3.02 4.63
C SER A 72 -6.57 3.91 3.42
N TYR A 73 -6.54 3.29 2.24
CA TYR A 73 -6.84 3.91 0.96
C TYR A 73 -7.95 3.10 0.29
N ASP A 74 -9.18 3.54 0.49
CA ASP A 74 -10.38 2.79 0.09
C ASP A 74 -10.93 3.30 -1.25
N SER A 75 -11.60 2.41 -1.99
CA SER A 75 -12.31 2.66 -3.24
C SER A 75 -11.46 3.33 -4.33
N ARG A 76 -10.18 2.97 -4.40
CA ARG A 76 -9.24 3.54 -5.37
C ARG A 76 -9.41 2.90 -6.74
N PRO A 77 -9.40 3.70 -7.84
CA PRO A 77 -9.50 3.14 -9.17
C PRO A 77 -8.24 2.34 -9.53
N ILE A 78 -8.41 1.20 -10.19
CA ILE A 78 -7.28 0.43 -10.74
C ILE A 78 -6.86 1.08 -12.06
N GLU A 79 -5.81 1.89 -12.03
CA GLU A 79 -5.22 2.49 -13.23
C GLU A 79 -4.29 1.51 -13.97
N SER A 80 -3.65 0.61 -13.23
CA SER A 80 -2.75 -0.40 -13.75
C SER A 80 -2.70 -1.60 -12.80
N PHE A 81 -2.50 -2.80 -13.35
CA PHE A 81 -2.30 -4.03 -12.56
C PHE A 81 -0.83 -4.35 -12.29
N GLU A 82 0.08 -3.71 -13.02
CA GLU A 82 1.51 -4.04 -13.05
C GLU A 82 2.22 -3.79 -11.72
N TRP A 83 1.64 -3.01 -10.82
CA TRP A 83 2.28 -2.63 -9.56
C TRP A 83 1.82 -3.42 -8.34
N PHE A 84 0.73 -4.20 -8.39
CA PHE A 84 0.22 -4.89 -7.19
C PHE A 84 1.20 -5.90 -6.61
N LEU A 85 1.73 -6.81 -7.44
CA LEU A 85 2.72 -7.78 -6.99
C LEU A 85 4.05 -7.10 -6.60
N PRO A 86 4.65 -6.22 -7.44
CA PRO A 86 5.87 -5.51 -7.05
C PRO A 86 5.73 -4.68 -5.78
N MET A 87 4.54 -4.13 -5.51
CA MET A 87 4.25 -3.42 -4.26
C MET A 87 4.22 -4.40 -3.09
N ALA A 88 3.53 -5.53 -3.19
CA ALA A 88 3.48 -6.53 -2.13
C ALA A 88 4.88 -7.06 -1.75
N GLU A 89 5.73 -7.32 -2.76
CA GLU A 89 7.14 -7.69 -2.59
C GLU A 89 7.93 -6.56 -1.89
N ALA A 90 7.81 -5.32 -2.38
CA ALA A 90 8.50 -4.17 -1.79
C ALA A 90 8.09 -3.93 -0.33
N VAL A 91 6.82 -4.17 0.01
CA VAL A 91 6.33 -4.08 1.39
C VAL A 91 6.97 -5.14 2.28
N ALA A 92 7.03 -6.40 1.82
CA ALA A 92 7.71 -7.47 2.54
C ALA A 92 9.22 -7.22 2.72
N ASP A 93 9.84 -6.53 1.76
CA ASP A 93 11.23 -6.07 1.82
C ASP A 93 11.43 -4.82 2.70
N GLY A 94 10.38 -4.29 3.32
CA GLY A 94 10.48 -3.09 4.16
C GLY A 94 10.73 -1.79 3.39
N LYS A 95 10.50 -1.77 2.07
CA LYS A 95 10.66 -0.58 1.20
C LYS A 95 9.46 0.37 1.30
N VAL A 96 8.96 0.54 2.53
CA VAL A 96 7.81 1.40 2.84
C VAL A 96 8.28 2.54 3.74
N VAL A 97 7.93 3.75 3.36
CA VAL A 97 8.13 4.95 4.16
C VAL A 97 6.79 5.61 4.38
N ARG A 98 6.50 5.96 5.64
CA ARG A 98 5.41 6.84 5.97
C ARG A 98 5.94 8.21 6.36
N ARG A 99 5.28 9.25 5.86
CA ARG A 99 5.57 10.65 6.15
C ARG A 99 4.35 11.28 6.79
N HIS A 100 4.54 11.80 8.00
CA HIS A 100 3.55 12.60 8.69
C HIS A 100 3.97 14.06 8.62
N TRP A 101 3.06 14.92 8.16
CA TRP A 101 3.24 16.37 8.16
C TRP A 101 2.45 16.93 9.33
N ILE A 102 3.14 17.44 10.34
CA ILE A 102 2.55 17.91 11.59
C ILE A 102 2.71 19.42 11.67
N SER A 103 1.64 20.16 11.97
CA SER A 103 1.75 21.60 12.23
C SER A 103 2.51 21.83 13.53
N ARG A 104 3.60 22.61 13.50
CA ARG A 104 4.35 22.99 14.70
C ARG A 104 3.58 23.94 15.60
N LEU A 105 2.67 24.73 15.03
CA LEU A 105 1.83 25.67 15.77
C LEU A 105 0.80 24.95 16.65
N THR A 106 0.16 23.89 16.14
CA THR A 106 -0.96 23.22 16.82
C THR A 106 -0.63 21.81 17.29
N GLY A 107 0.47 21.21 16.81
CA GLY A 107 0.79 19.80 17.01
C GLY A 107 -0.11 18.83 16.24
N LEU A 108 -1.05 19.33 15.43
CA LEU A 108 -2.00 18.50 14.70
C LEU A 108 -1.41 17.96 13.39
N GLU A 109 -1.73 16.71 13.07
CA GLU A 109 -1.40 16.08 11.79
C GLU A 109 -2.20 16.72 10.65
N ARG A 110 -1.50 17.28 9.67
CA ARG A 110 -2.08 17.89 8.47
C ARG A 110 -2.29 16.86 7.35
N SER A 111 -1.30 16.01 7.16
CA SER A 111 -1.38 14.96 6.14
C SER A 111 -0.46 13.79 6.47
N VAL A 112 -0.84 12.64 5.93
CA VAL A 112 -0.04 11.41 5.96
C VAL A 112 0.13 10.92 4.56
N GLU A 113 1.35 10.49 4.27
CA GLU A 113 1.74 9.96 2.99
C GLU A 113 2.43 8.62 3.17
N THR A 114 2.04 7.66 2.36
CA THR A 114 2.71 6.36 2.27
C THR A 114 3.40 6.25 0.92
N LEU A 115 4.69 5.93 0.96
CA LEU A 115 5.52 5.68 -0.22
C LEU A 115 5.99 4.22 -0.18
N VAL A 116 5.88 3.54 -1.31
CA VAL A 116 6.45 2.21 -1.52
C VAL A 116 7.40 2.27 -2.71
N THR A 117 8.69 2.00 -2.47
CA THR A 117 9.69 1.94 -3.55
C THR A 117 9.66 0.57 -4.20
N LEU A 118 9.17 0.53 -5.44
CA LEU A 118 9.02 -0.68 -6.22
C LEU A 118 10.39 -1.18 -6.73
N PRO A 119 10.55 -2.49 -7.00
CA PRO A 119 11.80 -3.09 -7.50
C PRO A 119 12.37 -2.45 -8.78
N ASN A 120 11.50 -1.90 -9.64
CA ASN A 120 11.89 -1.23 -10.88
C ASN A 120 12.34 0.24 -10.69
N GLY A 121 12.46 0.71 -9.44
CA GLY A 121 12.77 2.09 -9.10
C GLY A 121 11.57 3.04 -9.16
N GLY A 122 10.40 2.55 -9.58
CA GLY A 122 9.14 3.28 -9.48
C GLY A 122 8.74 3.51 -8.02
N VAL A 123 7.94 4.52 -7.77
CA VAL A 123 7.40 4.80 -6.43
C VAL A 123 5.89 4.82 -6.51
N TRP A 124 5.26 3.90 -5.80
CA TRP A 124 3.84 4.02 -5.50
C TRP A 124 3.67 4.99 -4.33
N ARG A 125 2.73 5.92 -4.43
CA ARG A 125 2.55 6.99 -3.45
C ARG A 125 1.07 7.33 -3.34
N GLU A 126 0.57 7.34 -2.11
CA GLU A 126 -0.78 7.80 -1.80
C GLU A 126 -0.75 8.67 -0.52
N ALA A 127 -1.66 9.64 -0.46
CA ALA A 127 -1.73 10.59 0.63
C ALA A 127 -3.17 10.78 1.13
N ARG A 128 -3.29 11.09 2.42
CA ARG A 128 -4.52 11.52 3.09
C ARG A 128 -4.29 12.91 3.68
N GLY A 129 -5.26 13.81 3.50
CA GLY A 129 -5.18 15.21 3.96
C GLY A 129 -4.72 16.17 2.87
N GLU A 130 -4.45 17.42 3.25
CA GLU A 130 -3.98 18.44 2.31
C GLU A 130 -2.57 18.11 1.85
N VAL A 131 -2.45 17.71 0.58
CA VAL A 131 -1.19 17.23 0.06
C VAL A 131 -0.29 18.41 -0.29
N HIS A 132 0.68 18.68 0.58
CA HIS A 132 1.70 19.69 0.38
C HIS A 132 2.86 19.08 -0.41
N TRP A 133 2.71 19.00 -1.74
CA TRP A 133 3.76 18.50 -2.64
C TRP A 133 4.99 19.41 -2.71
N THR A 134 4.86 20.64 -2.20
CA THR A 134 5.90 21.67 -2.09
C THR A 134 5.71 22.42 -0.78
N PRO A 135 6.79 22.76 -0.04
CA PRO A 135 6.69 23.73 1.04
C PRO A 135 6.20 25.04 0.42
N THR A 136 5.04 25.53 0.83
CA THR A 136 4.61 26.88 0.49
C THR A 136 5.51 27.87 1.22
N LEU A 137 5.80 29.02 0.59
CA LEU A 137 6.61 30.09 1.20
C LEU A 137 6.01 30.62 2.52
N ASP A 138 4.72 30.36 2.75
CA ASP A 138 3.96 30.68 3.97
C ASP A 138 3.84 29.49 4.94
N ASP A 139 4.66 28.45 4.81
CA ASP A 139 4.60 27.31 5.73
C ASP A 139 5.13 27.74 7.12
N ASP A 140 4.20 28.17 7.99
CA ASP A 140 4.37 28.58 9.40
C ASP A 140 4.90 27.46 10.34
N GLY A 141 5.72 26.56 9.80
CA GLY A 141 6.31 25.44 10.48
C GLY A 141 5.44 24.19 10.38
N THR A 142 5.62 23.40 9.33
CA THR A 142 5.35 21.95 9.42
C THR A 142 6.61 21.18 9.80
N GLU A 143 6.42 20.15 10.62
CA GLU A 143 7.43 19.15 10.94
C GLU A 143 7.12 17.89 10.13
N LEU A 144 8.10 17.45 9.33
CA LEU A 144 8.06 16.15 8.67
C LEU A 144 8.61 15.08 9.63
N ARG A 145 7.79 14.07 9.94
CA ARG A 145 8.23 12.86 10.65
C ARG A 145 8.16 11.66 9.72
N GLU A 146 9.29 11.00 9.52
CA GLU A 146 9.35 9.76 8.76
C GLU A 146 9.30 8.53 9.68
N ARG A 147 8.52 7.54 9.29
CA ARG A 147 8.56 6.20 9.85
C ARG A 147 8.91 5.21 8.75
N ARG A 148 9.92 4.38 9.01
CA ARG A 148 10.33 3.28 8.14
C ARG A 148 9.95 1.95 8.77
N PHE A 149 9.75 0.96 7.93
CA PHE A 149 9.44 -0.41 8.34
C PHE A 149 10.63 -1.31 8.08
N LEU A 150 10.79 -2.36 8.90
CA LEU A 150 11.80 -3.39 8.67
C LEU A 150 11.29 -4.42 7.66
N PRO A 151 12.18 -5.07 6.90
CA PRO A 151 11.82 -6.24 6.11
C PRO A 151 11.29 -7.35 7.01
N TYR A 152 10.41 -8.19 6.47
CA TYR A 152 9.84 -9.32 7.20
C TYR A 152 10.91 -10.34 7.58
N ARG A 153 11.91 -10.50 6.69
CA ARG A 153 13.10 -11.32 6.92
C ARG A 153 14.31 -10.45 7.18
N ARG A 154 15.22 -10.92 8.03
CA ARG A 154 16.52 -10.29 8.28
C ARG A 154 17.60 -10.90 7.42
#